data_AF-A0A699S445-F1
#
_entry.id   AF-A0A699S445-F1
#
_cell.length_a   1.000
_cell.length_b   1.000
_cell.length_c   1.000
_cell.angle_alpha   90.00
_cell.angle_beta   90.00
_cell.angle_gamma   90.00
#
_symmetry.space_group_name_H-M   'P 1'
#
loop_
_entity.id
_entity.type
_entity.pdbx_description
1 polymer ?
#
loop_
_entity_poly.entity_id
_entity_poly.type
_entity_poly.pdbx_seq_one_letter_code
_entity_poly.pdbx_strand_id
1 'polypeptide(L)'
;VKFASCTLIGIALTWWNSHMRAVSQEVSYAMPWKTLRQMMTAKYCPRGEVKKLEVELWNLKVKGTDITSYTLHFQGLALLCGRMFFEESDEIERYVKAIEFANDQMDQKLLGIVDRHADNKKKFNNTSRN
;
A
#
# COMPACT_ATOMS: atom_id res chain seq x y z
N VAL A 1 -22.82 17.88 -4.49
CA VAL A 1 -22.84 17.16 -5.79
C VAL A 1 -22.61 18.09 -6.97
N LYS A 2 -23.42 19.15 -7.14
CA LYS A 2 -23.30 20.13 -8.23
C LYS A 2 -21.87 20.65 -8.50
N PHE A 3 -21.13 21.06 -7.47
CA PHE A 3 -19.74 21.51 -7.61
C PHE A 3 -18.80 20.37 -8.07
N ALA A 4 -18.90 19.19 -7.46
CA ALA A 4 -18.07 18.04 -7.81
C ALA A 4 -18.33 17.53 -9.23
N SER A 5 -19.57 17.63 -9.74
CA SER A 5 -19.84 17.23 -11.13
C SER A 5 -19.13 18.09 -12.17
N CYS A 6 -18.81 19.35 -11.83
CA CYS A 6 -18.07 20.24 -12.73
C CYS A 6 -16.58 19.88 -12.86
N THR A 7 -16.03 19.08 -11.94
CA THR A 7 -14.65 18.63 -12.00
C THR A 7 -14.49 17.31 -12.76
N LEU A 8 -15.60 16.68 -13.17
CA LEU A 8 -15.56 15.45 -13.95
C LEU A 8 -15.11 15.74 -15.37
N ILE A 9 -14.18 14.93 -15.87
CA ILE A 9 -13.63 15.03 -17.22
C ILE A 9 -13.71 13.68 -17.93
N GLY A 10 -13.69 13.69 -19.26
CA GLY A 10 -13.65 12.48 -20.10
C GLY A 10 -14.76 11.48 -19.77
N ILE A 11 -14.38 10.21 -19.56
CA ILE A 11 -15.30 9.08 -19.34
C ILE A 11 -16.19 9.30 -18.09
N ALA A 12 -15.66 9.98 -17.07
CA ALA A 12 -16.42 10.29 -15.85
C ALA A 12 -17.54 11.29 -16.10
N LEU A 13 -17.28 12.31 -16.93
CA LEU A 13 -18.29 13.29 -17.33
C LEU A 13 -19.38 12.65 -18.19
N THR A 14 -19.00 11.81 -19.17
CA THR A 14 -19.96 11.09 -20.02
C THR A 14 -20.89 10.21 -19.18
N TRP A 15 -20.34 9.50 -18.20
CA TRP A 15 -21.13 8.70 -17.28
C TRP A 15 -22.08 9.55 -16.43
N TRP A 16 -21.60 10.64 -15.83
CA TRP A 16 -22.44 11.52 -15.01
C TRP A 16 -23.59 12.14 -15.79
N ASN A 17 -23.35 12.54 -17.04
CA ASN A 17 -24.39 13.04 -17.93
C ASN A 17 -25.45 11.98 -18.26
N SER A 18 -25.04 10.71 -18.42
CA SER A 18 -25.99 9.60 -18.58
C SER A 18 -26.83 9.38 -17.32
N HIS A 19 -26.22 9.45 -16.13
CA HIS A 19 -26.94 9.35 -14.86
C HIS A 19 -27.97 10.48 -14.70
N MET A 20 -27.57 11.73 -14.98
CA MET A 20 -28.47 12.90 -14.95
C MET A 20 -29.66 12.77 -15.89
N ARG A 21 -29.48 12.16 -17.07
CA ARG A 21 -30.60 11.88 -18.00
C ARG A 21 -31.57 10.83 -17.46
N ALA A 22 -31.07 9.84 -16.73
CA ALA A 22 -31.88 8.75 -16.21
C ALA A 22 -32.71 9.13 -14.97
N VAL A 23 -32.14 9.97 -14.08
CA VAL A 23 -32.75 10.27 -12.77
C VAL A 23 -33.29 11.71 -12.69
N SER A 24 -33.02 12.54 -13.70
CA SER A 24 -33.22 14.01 -13.74
C SER A 24 -32.20 14.80 -12.91
N GLN A 25 -32.01 16.06 -13.30
CA GLN A 25 -31.05 16.98 -12.68
C GLN A 25 -31.42 17.32 -11.22
N GLU A 26 -32.71 17.51 -10.93
CA GLU A 26 -33.18 17.85 -9.59
C GLU A 26 -32.86 16.74 -8.59
N VAL A 27 -33.22 15.50 -8.95
CA VAL A 27 -32.94 14.33 -8.09
C VAL A 27 -31.43 14.05 -7.99
N SER A 28 -30.70 14.20 -9.10
CA SER A 28 -29.24 14.00 -9.12
C SER A 28 -28.50 15.02 -8.25
N TYR A 29 -28.94 16.27 -8.22
CA TYR A 29 -28.31 17.31 -7.39
C TYR A 29 -28.80 17.31 -5.94
N ALA A 30 -30.01 16.82 -5.68
CA ALA A 30 -30.53 16.62 -4.32
C ALA A 30 -29.86 15.43 -3.58
N MET A 31 -29.17 14.54 -4.30
CA MET A 31 -28.58 13.36 -3.67
C MET A 31 -27.42 13.73 -2.70
N PRO A 32 -27.26 12.99 -1.60
CA PRO A 32 -26.14 13.20 -0.67
C PRO A 32 -24.78 12.95 -1.33
N TRP A 33 -23.76 13.72 -0.93
CA TRP A 33 -22.37 13.53 -1.38
C TRP A 33 -21.85 12.11 -1.10
N LYS A 34 -22.27 11.50 0.02
CA LYS A 34 -21.94 10.12 0.37
C LYS A 34 -22.39 9.13 -0.71
N THR A 35 -23.58 9.32 -1.27
CA THR A 35 -24.13 8.47 -2.33
C THR A 35 -23.36 8.63 -3.63
N LEU A 36 -23.06 9.88 -4.03
CA LEU A 36 -22.23 10.13 -5.22
C LEU A 36 -20.85 9.46 -5.12
N ARG A 37 -20.18 9.59 -3.97
CA ARG A 37 -18.90 8.90 -3.74
C ARG A 37 -19.04 7.39 -3.88
N GLN A 38 -20.09 6.80 -3.30
CA GLN A 38 -20.34 5.36 -3.43
C GLN A 38 -20.54 4.91 -4.88
N MET A 39 -21.28 5.68 -5.69
CA MET A 39 -21.48 5.38 -7.10
C MET A 39 -20.18 5.49 -7.90
N MET A 40 -19.40 6.54 -7.65
CA MET A 40 -18.09 6.74 -8.27
C MET A 40 -17.11 5.62 -7.91
N THR A 41 -17.02 5.25 -6.63
CA THR A 41 -16.21 4.13 -6.16
C THR A 41 -16.68 2.82 -6.79
N ALA A 42 -17.99 2.55 -6.83
CA ALA A 42 -18.51 1.31 -7.41
C ALA A 42 -18.17 1.17 -8.91
N LYS A 43 -18.16 2.29 -9.66
CA LYS A 43 -17.90 2.29 -11.10
C LYS A 43 -16.41 2.26 -11.44
N TYR A 44 -15.60 3.04 -10.73
CA TYR A 44 -14.20 3.29 -11.09
C TYR A 44 -13.19 2.62 -10.17
N CYS A 45 -13.62 2.17 -8.98
CA CYS A 45 -12.80 1.47 -8.01
C CYS A 45 -13.40 0.07 -7.76
N PRO A 46 -13.38 -0.81 -8.78
CA PRO A 46 -13.98 -2.12 -8.69
C PRO A 46 -13.32 -2.93 -7.56
N ARG A 47 -14.14 -3.64 -6.79
CA ARG A 47 -13.68 -4.34 -5.59
C ARG A 47 -12.61 -5.42 -5.89
N GLY A 48 -12.56 -5.93 -7.11
CA GLY A 48 -11.50 -6.86 -7.53
C GLY A 48 -10.12 -6.20 -7.59
N GLU A 49 -10.03 -4.96 -8.09
CA GLU A 49 -8.76 -4.22 -8.15
C GLU A 49 -8.34 -3.77 -6.75
N VAL A 50 -9.28 -3.30 -5.92
CA VAL A 50 -9.00 -2.98 -4.51
C VAL A 50 -8.44 -4.20 -3.78
N LYS A 51 -9.04 -5.38 -3.96
CA LYS A 51 -8.54 -6.63 -3.37
C LYS A 51 -7.12 -6.97 -3.81
N LYS A 52 -6.74 -6.70 -5.07
CA LYS A 52 -5.36 -6.92 -5.54
C LYS A 52 -4.40 -6.00 -4.80
N LEU A 53 -4.76 -4.72 -4.63
CA LEU A 53 -3.96 -3.76 -3.88
C LEU A 53 -3.86 -4.14 -2.40
N GLU A 54 -4.95 -4.64 -1.79
CA GLU A 54 -4.96 -5.15 -0.42
C GLU A 54 -3.99 -6.34 -0.27
N VAL A 55 -3.98 -7.27 -1.23
CA VAL A 55 -3.05 -8.41 -1.25
C VAL A 55 -1.60 -7.97 -1.48
N GLU A 56 -1.37 -6.98 -2.33
CA GLU A 56 -0.05 -6.41 -2.54
C GLU A 56 0.48 -5.74 -1.26
N LEU A 57 -0.34 -4.91 -0.61
CA LEU A 57 -0.03 -4.31 0.68
C LEU A 57 0.21 -5.37 1.75
N TRP A 58 -0.55 -6.47 1.71
CA TRP A 58 -0.36 -7.57 2.65
C TRP A 58 1.01 -8.25 2.48
N ASN A 59 1.48 -8.38 1.25
CA ASN A 59 2.75 -9.03 0.91
C ASN A 59 3.94 -8.07 0.80
N LEU A 60 3.72 -6.78 1.04
CA LEU A 60 4.76 -5.77 0.95
C LEU A 60 5.84 -6.00 2.01
N LYS A 61 7.11 -5.96 1.58
CA LYS A 61 8.29 -6.16 2.44
C LYS A 61 9.36 -5.15 2.06
N VAL A 62 10.14 -4.70 3.04
CA VAL A 62 11.32 -3.88 2.78
C VAL A 62 12.34 -4.74 2.02
N LYS A 63 12.89 -4.20 0.93
CA LYS A 63 13.91 -4.87 0.12
C LYS A 63 15.27 -4.26 0.43
N GLY A 64 16.16 -5.05 1.04
CA GLY A 64 17.48 -4.58 1.44
C GLY A 64 17.39 -3.43 2.43
N THR A 65 18.06 -2.32 2.14
CA THR A 65 18.10 -1.11 2.98
C THR A 65 17.20 0.02 2.47
N ASP A 66 16.42 -0.22 1.40
CA ASP A 66 15.58 0.82 0.78
C ASP A 66 14.24 0.98 1.50
N ILE A 67 14.31 1.65 2.66
CA ILE A 67 13.14 2.00 3.46
C ILE A 67 12.29 3.05 2.73
N THR A 68 12.90 4.01 2.05
CA THR A 68 12.19 5.12 1.39
C THR A 68 11.23 4.61 0.32
N SER A 69 11.66 3.70 -0.56
CA SER A 69 10.77 3.11 -1.56
C SER A 69 9.65 2.31 -0.91
N TYR A 70 9.92 1.60 0.19
CA TYR A 70 8.90 0.90 0.95
C TYR A 70 7.87 1.89 1.53
N THR A 71 8.31 2.98 2.17
CA THR A 71 7.42 3.99 2.75
C THR A 71 6.52 4.63 1.71
N LEU A 72 7.08 5.06 0.58
CA LEU A 72 6.30 5.66 -0.50
C LEU A 72 5.27 4.68 -1.07
N HIS A 73 5.67 3.42 -1.26
CA HIS A 73 4.78 2.41 -1.79
C HIS A 73 3.67 2.02 -0.80
N PHE A 74 4.02 1.86 0.48
CA PHE A 74 3.08 1.58 1.56
C PHE A 74 2.03 2.68 1.67
N GLN A 75 2.44 3.96 1.69
CA GLN A 75 1.53 5.10 1.76
C GLN A 75 0.57 5.15 0.57
N GLY A 76 1.08 4.91 -0.65
CA GLY A 76 0.25 4.85 -1.86
C GLY A 76 -0.80 3.74 -1.79
N LEU A 77 -0.40 2.55 -1.35
CA LEU A 77 -1.30 1.40 -1.22
C LEU A 77 -2.31 1.59 -0.08
N ALA A 78 -1.89 2.11 1.08
CA ALA A 78 -2.77 2.35 2.23
C ALA A 78 -3.88 3.36 1.89
N LEU A 79 -3.53 4.44 1.15
CA LEU A 79 -4.50 5.42 0.67
C LEU A 79 -5.57 4.80 -0.24
N LEU A 80 -5.16 3.89 -1.13
CA LEU A 80 -6.07 3.19 -2.05
C LEU A 80 -6.88 2.09 -1.33
N CYS A 81 -6.33 1.53 -0.26
CA CYS A 81 -6.91 0.47 0.55
C CYS A 81 -7.56 0.99 1.84
N GLY A 82 -8.20 2.16 1.81
CA GLY A 82 -8.74 2.83 3.01
C GLY A 82 -9.85 2.08 3.78
N ARG A 83 -10.18 0.84 3.43
CA ARG A 83 -11.07 -0.06 4.20
C ARG A 83 -10.35 -1.29 4.76
N MET A 84 -9.06 -1.43 4.52
CA MET A 84 -8.27 -2.59 4.92
C MET A 84 -7.90 -2.54 6.41
N PHE A 85 -7.72 -1.33 6.95
CA PHE A 85 -7.44 -1.09 8.36
C PHE A 85 -8.71 -0.62 9.07
N PHE A 86 -8.98 -1.16 10.26
CA PHE A 86 -10.11 -0.72 11.09
C PHE A 86 -9.73 0.51 11.92
N GLU A 87 -8.47 0.55 12.37
CA GLU A 87 -7.89 1.67 13.11
C GLU A 87 -6.57 2.13 12.48
N GLU A 88 -6.17 3.37 12.75
CA GLU A 88 -4.87 3.93 12.34
C GLU A 88 -3.70 3.16 13.00
N SER A 89 -3.92 2.64 14.20
CA SER A 89 -2.98 1.76 14.92
C SER A 89 -2.63 0.51 14.12
N ASP A 90 -3.61 -0.15 13.50
CA ASP A 90 -3.41 -1.36 12.69
C ASP A 90 -2.48 -1.09 11.49
N GLU A 91 -2.64 0.08 10.86
CA GLU A 91 -1.82 0.52 9.74
C GLU A 91 -0.37 0.75 10.18
N ILE A 92 -0.18 1.51 11.27
CA ILE A 92 1.14 1.80 11.83
C ILE A 92 1.84 0.52 12.28
N GLU A 93 1.13 -0.38 12.98
CA GLU A 93 1.68 -1.65 13.43
C GLU A 93 2.18 -2.48 12.26
N ARG A 94 1.42 -2.53 11.16
CA ARG A 94 1.85 -3.25 9.95
C ARG A 94 3.12 -2.63 9.36
N TYR A 95 3.16 -1.31 9.26
CA TYR A 95 4.31 -0.58 8.74
C TYR A 95 5.58 -0.87 9.56
N VAL A 96 5.49 -0.79 10.89
CA VAL A 96 6.60 -1.02 11.82
C VAL A 96 7.08 -2.47 11.77
N LYS A 97 6.17 -3.45 11.81
CA LYS A 97 6.51 -4.88 11.76
C LYS A 97 7.33 -5.25 10.52
N ALA A 98 7.04 -4.65 9.37
CA ALA A 98 7.80 -4.91 8.15
C ALA A 98 9.23 -4.38 8.21
N ILE A 99 9.46 -3.25 8.89
CA ILE A 99 10.78 -2.65 9.11
C ILE A 99 11.57 -3.47 10.13
N GLU A 100 10.95 -3.85 11.24
CA GLU A 100 11.56 -4.72 12.26
C GLU A 100 12.02 -6.05 11.64
N PHE A 101 11.17 -6.69 10.84
CA PHE A 101 11.52 -7.92 10.12
C PHE A 101 12.73 -7.74 9.20
N ALA A 102 12.86 -6.58 8.56
CA ALA A 102 14.00 -6.28 7.69
C ALA A 102 15.29 -6.09 8.49
N ASN A 103 15.19 -5.41 9.64
CA ASN A 103 16.31 -5.22 10.56
C ASN A 103 16.80 -6.56 11.13
N ASP A 104 15.89 -7.41 11.60
CA ASP A 104 16.23 -8.75 12.09
C ASP A 104 16.98 -9.58 11.03
N GLN A 105 16.53 -9.48 9.77
CA GLN A 105 17.19 -10.18 8.67
C GLN A 105 18.58 -9.62 8.35
N MET A 106 18.81 -8.32 8.54
CA MET A 106 20.14 -7.71 8.42
C MET A 106 21.05 -8.15 9.55
N ASP A 107 20.56 -8.18 10.79
CA ASP A 107 21.32 -8.61 11.96
C ASP A 107 21.76 -10.07 11.85
N GLN A 108 20.87 -10.96 11.40
CA GLN A 108 21.21 -12.36 11.13
C GLN A 108 22.30 -12.51 10.05
N LYS A 109 22.27 -11.68 9.00
CA LYS A 109 23.30 -11.69 7.95
C LYS A 109 24.64 -11.20 8.48
N LEU A 110 24.64 -10.17 9.34
CA LEU A 110 25.85 -9.65 9.98
C LEU A 110 26.49 -10.71 10.89
N LEU A 111 25.70 -11.35 11.75
CA LEU A 111 26.16 -12.46 12.60
C LEU A 111 26.83 -13.58 11.78
N GLY A 112 26.17 -14.02 10.71
CA GLY A 112 26.73 -15.05 9.83
C GLY A 112 28.01 -14.63 9.06
N ILE A 113 28.26 -13.33 8.87
CA ILE A 113 29.53 -12.84 8.32
C ILE A 113 30.62 -12.89 9.39
N VAL A 114 30.31 -12.46 10.61
CA VAL A 114 31.23 -12.45 11.74
C VAL A 114 31.70 -13.88 12.07
N ASP A 115 30.78 -14.84 12.12
CA ASP A 115 31.09 -16.24 12.42
C ASP A 115 32.01 -16.86 11.37
N ARG A 116 31.70 -16.66 10.08
CA ARG A 116 32.54 -17.14 8.97
C ARG A 116 33.94 -16.54 9.01
N HIS A 117 34.06 -15.26 9.37
CA HIS A 117 35.35 -14.61 9.51
C HIS A 117 36.16 -15.19 10.69
N ALA A 118 35.51 -15.45 11.83
CA ALA A 118 36.15 -16.07 12.98
C ALA A 118 36.68 -17.48 12.67
N ASP A 119 35.92 -18.28 11.95
CA ASP A 119 36.31 -19.64 11.56
C ASP A 119 37.48 -19.66 10.56
N ASN A 120 37.45 -18.77 9.58
CA ASN A 120 38.55 -18.62 8.63
C ASN A 120 39.84 -18.18 9.32
N LYS A 121 39.75 -17.26 10.30
CA LYS A 121 40.91 -16.82 11.09
C LYS A 121 41.50 -17.97 11.92
N LYS A 122 40.67 -18.80 12.55
CA LYS A 122 41.13 -20.00 13.29
C LYS A 122 41.85 -20.99 12.35
N LYS A 123 41.31 -21.26 11.17
CA LYS A 123 41.93 -22.16 10.18
C LYS A 123 43.28 -21.67 9.68
N PHE A 124 43.40 -20.37 9.38
CA PHE A 124 44.66 -19.77 8.95
C PHE A 124 45.76 -19.92 10.04
N ASN A 125 45.42 -19.60 11.29
CA ASN A 125 46.36 -19.70 12.42
C ASN A 125 46.83 -21.14 12.68
N ASN A 126 45.97 -22.14 12.46
CA ASN A 126 46.33 -23.55 12.61
C ASN A 126 47.25 -24.02 11.46
N THR A 127 47.06 -23.50 10.25
CA THR A 127 47.89 -23.87 9.08
C THR A 127 49.27 -23.23 9.14
N SER A 128 49.39 -22.02 9.69
CA SER A 128 50.68 -21.32 9.88
C SER A 128 51.55 -21.90 11.01
N ARG A 129 51.01 -22.78 11.85
CA ARG A 129 51.72 -23.37 13.01
C ARG A 129 52.26 -24.78 12.77
N ASN A 130 51.87 -25.41 11.67
CA ASN A 130 52.46 -26.66 11.17
C ASN A 130 53.55 -26.37 10.15
#